data_AF-A0A1E3W8T0-F1
#
_entry.id   AF-A0A1E3W8T0-F1
#
_cell.length_a   1.000
_cell.length_b   1.000
_cell.length_c   1.000
_cell.angle_alpha   90.00
_cell.angle_beta   90.00
_cell.angle_gamma   90.00
#
_symmetry.space_group_name_H-M   'P 1'
#
loop_
_entity.id
_entity.type
_entity.pdbx_description
1 polymer ?
#
loop_
_entity_poly.entity_id
_entity_poly.type
_entity_poly.pdbx_seq_one_letter_code
_entity_poly.pdbx_strand_id
1 'polypeptide(L)'
;MEAPARTLAKETAIAATETEFTAEQVGWRFALGTVILVGAYIAWPMIPFVMAADLDPGFKAGLSGLLGATPFLSKFVAVAVMGRPAYYFLKRNVYARLRRRFAGTPAE
;
A
#
# COMPACT_ATOMS: atom_id res chain seq x y z
N MET A 1 -6.01 -31.64 29.26
CA MET A 1 -4.65 -31.66 28.68
C MET A 1 -4.79 -32.03 27.22
N GLU A 2 -4.84 -31.05 26.31
CA GLU A 2 -4.85 -31.32 24.87
C GLU A 2 -3.49 -31.92 24.47
N ALA A 3 -3.52 -33.03 23.73
CA ALA A 3 -2.33 -33.79 23.37
C ALA A 3 -1.42 -32.96 22.44
N PRO A 4 -0.08 -33.01 22.63
CA PRO A 4 0.89 -32.21 21.86
C PRO A 4 0.81 -32.46 20.34
N ALA A 5 0.35 -33.65 19.93
CA ALA A 5 0.12 -33.99 18.53
C ALA A 5 -1.03 -33.19 17.88
N ARG A 6 -2.07 -32.82 18.64
CA ARG A 6 -3.15 -31.95 18.14
C ARG A 6 -2.67 -30.52 17.96
N THR A 7 -1.79 -30.04 18.84
CA THR A 7 -1.20 -28.70 18.73
C THR A 7 -0.30 -28.60 17.50
N LEU A 8 0.59 -29.58 17.29
CA LEU A 8 1.43 -29.69 16.10
C LEU A 8 0.61 -29.77 14.81
N ALA A 9 -0.42 -30.62 14.78
CA ALA A 9 -1.29 -30.74 13.60
C ALA A 9 -2.02 -29.43 13.28
N LYS A 10 -2.48 -28.72 14.32
CA LYS A 10 -3.14 -27.42 14.20
C LYS A 10 -2.16 -26.34 13.74
N GLU A 11 -0.93 -26.32 14.27
CA GLU A 11 0.15 -25.42 13.83
C GLU A 11 0.56 -25.67 12.36
N THR A 12 0.71 -26.93 11.94
CA THR A 12 0.97 -27.27 10.52
C THR A 12 -0.20 -26.92 9.60
N ALA A 13 -1.44 -27.06 10.07
CA ALA A 13 -2.62 -26.69 9.29
C ALA A 13 -2.75 -25.16 9.14
N ILE A 14 -2.37 -24.39 10.16
CA ILE A 14 -2.35 -22.92 10.13
C ILE A 14 -1.22 -22.43 9.19
N ALA A 15 -0.05 -23.07 9.20
CA ALA A 15 1.03 -22.75 8.27
C ALA A 15 0.67 -23.09 6.81
N ALA A 16 -0.06 -24.18 6.58
CA ALA A 16 -0.50 -24.61 5.24
C ALA A 16 -1.64 -23.75 4.66
N THR A 17 -2.29 -22.89 5.46
CA THR A 17 -3.36 -21.98 5.00
C THR A 17 -2.92 -20.55 4.74
N GLU A 18 -1.63 -20.23 4.90
CA GLU A 18 -1.09 -19.02 4.27
C GLU A 18 -1.11 -19.23 2.77
N THR A 19 -2.21 -18.82 2.14
CA THR A 19 -2.31 -18.77 0.68
C THR A 19 -1.14 -17.92 0.20
N GLU A 20 -0.13 -18.55 -0.40
CA GLU A 20 0.98 -17.87 -1.05
C GLU A 20 0.38 -16.99 -2.14
N PHE A 21 0.24 -15.71 -1.80
CA PHE A 21 -0.42 -14.76 -2.66
C PHE A 21 0.61 -14.29 -3.69
N THR A 22 0.58 -14.88 -4.88
CA THR A 22 1.48 -14.50 -5.96
C THR A 22 0.87 -13.36 -6.77
N ALA A 23 1.69 -12.39 -7.20
CA ALA A 23 1.20 -11.27 -8.01
C ALA A 23 0.54 -11.74 -9.33
N GLU A 24 0.92 -12.93 -9.82
CA GLU A 24 0.34 -13.61 -10.99
C GLU A 24 -1.13 -14.00 -10.77
N GLN A 25 -1.55 -14.35 -9.55
CA GLN A 25 -2.96 -14.69 -9.25
C GLN A 25 -3.90 -13.48 -9.36
N VAL A 26 -3.39 -12.26 -9.24
CA VAL A 26 -4.21 -11.03 -9.29
C VAL A 26 -4.06 -10.26 -10.61
N GLY A 27 -3.00 -10.52 -11.37
CA GLY A 27 -2.79 -9.98 -12.71
C GLY A 27 -2.88 -8.44 -12.76
N TRP A 28 -3.62 -7.91 -13.74
CA TRP A 28 -3.72 -6.47 -14.01
C TRP A 28 -4.30 -5.64 -12.85
N ARG A 29 -5.10 -6.24 -11.96
CA ARG A 29 -5.68 -5.54 -10.78
C ARG A 29 -4.61 -5.15 -9.78
N PHE A 30 -3.58 -5.98 -9.62
CA PHE A 30 -2.44 -5.69 -8.74
C PHE A 30 -1.61 -4.53 -9.31
N ALA A 31 -1.36 -4.57 -10.63
CA ALA A 31 -0.67 -3.49 -11.33
C ALA A 31 -1.46 -2.17 -11.19
N LEU A 32 -2.77 -2.19 -11.44
CA LEU A 32 -3.62 -1.02 -11.33
C LEU A 32 -3.65 -0.47 -9.89
N GLY A 33 -3.85 -1.33 -8.89
CA GLY A 33 -3.83 -0.92 -7.48
C GLY A 33 -2.49 -0.30 -7.07
N THR A 34 -1.37 -0.83 -7.60
CA THR A 34 -0.03 -0.28 -7.36
C THR A 34 0.13 1.09 -8.02
N VAL A 35 -0.29 1.25 -9.28
CA VAL A 35 -0.25 2.53 -10.00
C VAL A 35 -1.09 3.58 -9.30
N ILE A 36 -2.28 3.25 -8.81
CA ILE A 36 -3.13 4.17 -8.03
C ILE A 36 -2.39 4.62 -6.76
N LEU A 37 -1.76 3.69 -6.04
CA LEU A 37 -1.12 4.00 -4.77
C LEU A 37 0.10 4.90 -4.94
N VAL A 38 0.94 4.60 -5.92
CA VAL A 38 2.16 5.37 -6.21
C VAL A 38 1.81 6.69 -6.88
N GLY A 39 0.93 6.67 -7.89
CA GLY A 39 0.49 7.85 -8.62
C GLY A 39 -0.22 8.87 -7.74
N ALA A 40 -0.90 8.45 -6.68
CA ALA A 40 -1.54 9.36 -5.72
C ALA A 40 -0.56 10.33 -5.04
N TYR A 41 0.73 9.98 -4.93
CA TYR A 41 1.73 10.89 -4.36
C TYR A 41 2.10 12.05 -5.30
N ILE A 42 1.73 11.98 -6.59
CA ILE A 42 1.84 13.12 -7.52
C ILE A 42 0.93 14.27 -7.10
N ALA A 43 -0.10 14.02 -6.27
CA ALA A 43 -0.98 15.07 -5.77
C ALA A 43 -0.25 16.13 -4.92
N TRP A 44 0.77 15.76 -4.15
CA TRP A 44 1.52 16.72 -3.32
C TRP A 44 2.28 17.78 -4.13
N PRO A 45 3.10 17.42 -5.12
CA PRO A 45 3.74 18.42 -5.97
C PRO A 45 2.75 19.20 -6.84
N MET A 46 1.49 18.75 -7.00
CA MET A 46 0.44 19.52 -7.68
C MET A 46 -0.12 20.69 -6.86
N ILE A 47 -0.02 20.65 -5.52
CA ILE A 47 -0.55 21.71 -4.66
C ILE A 47 0.09 23.10 -4.98
N PRO A 48 1.42 23.24 -5.14
CA PRO A 48 2.03 24.50 -5.58
C PRO A 48 1.46 25.07 -6.88
N PHE A 49 1.12 24.22 -7.86
CA PHE A 49 0.53 24.67 -9.13
C PHE A 49 -0.89 25.22 -8.92
N VAL A 50 -1.68 24.59 -8.05
CA VAL A 50 -3.01 25.11 -7.65
C VAL A 50 -2.88 26.46 -6.95
N MET A 51 -1.86 26.62 -6.10
CA MET A 51 -1.63 27.88 -5.40
C MET A 51 -1.19 29.01 -6.32
N ALA A 52 -0.38 28.69 -7.34
CA ALA A 52 0.07 29.64 -8.35
C ALA A 52 -1.00 30.02 -9.38
N ALA A 53 -2.02 29.18 -9.59
CA ALA A 53 -3.12 29.46 -10.50
C ALA A 53 -3.98 30.63 -10.00
N ASP A 54 -4.60 31.38 -10.92
CA ASP A 54 -5.48 32.50 -10.57
C ASP A 54 -6.91 31.98 -10.32
N LEU A 55 -7.10 31.38 -9.15
CA LEU A 55 -8.34 30.75 -8.71
C LEU A 55 -8.90 31.48 -7.48
N ASP A 56 -10.22 31.47 -7.31
CA ASP A 56 -10.85 31.98 -6.09
C ASP A 56 -10.28 31.29 -4.83
N PRO A 57 -10.07 32.02 -3.72
CA PRO A 57 -9.48 31.46 -2.50
C PRO A 57 -10.21 30.23 -1.96
N GLY A 58 -11.55 30.19 -2.02
CA GLY A 58 -12.33 29.04 -1.55
C GLY A 58 -12.08 27.79 -2.39
N PHE A 59 -11.96 27.98 -3.71
CA PHE A 59 -11.67 26.89 -4.64
C PHE A 59 -10.24 26.36 -4.49
N LYS A 60 -9.25 27.26 -4.30
CA LYS A 60 -7.86 26.87 -3.98
C LYS A 60 -7.78 26.02 -2.73
N ALA A 61 -8.46 26.44 -1.66
CA ALA A 61 -8.49 25.71 -0.40
C ALA A 61 -9.11 24.31 -0.58
N GLY A 62 -10.25 24.21 -1.25
CA GLY A 62 -10.92 22.94 -1.52
C GLY A 62 -10.07 21.99 -2.35
N LEU A 63 -9.51 22.45 -3.47
CA LEU A 63 -8.69 21.61 -4.35
C LEU A 63 -7.39 21.17 -3.68
N SER A 64 -6.73 22.07 -2.94
CA SER A 64 -5.52 21.74 -2.19
C SER A 64 -5.79 20.73 -1.07
N GLY A 65 -6.92 20.87 -0.37
CA GLY A 65 -7.37 19.90 0.63
C GLY A 65 -7.61 18.51 0.02
N LEU A 66 -8.27 18.44 -1.14
CA LEU A 66 -8.50 17.19 -1.86
C LEU A 66 -7.18 16.53 -2.31
N LEU A 67 -6.26 17.32 -2.89
CA LEU A 67 -4.92 16.84 -3.26
C LEU A 67 -4.14 16.35 -2.03
N GLY A 68 -4.22 17.07 -0.91
CA GLY A 68 -3.61 16.66 0.35
C GLY A 68 -4.14 15.34 0.90
N ALA A 69 -5.44 15.08 0.74
CA ALA A 69 -6.09 13.83 1.17
C ALA A 69 -5.84 12.64 0.22
N THR A 70 -5.44 12.90 -1.03
CA THR A 70 -5.36 11.89 -2.09
C THR A 70 -4.47 10.67 -1.75
N PRO A 71 -3.25 10.81 -1.17
CA PRO A 71 -2.43 9.65 -0.77
C PRO A 71 -3.05 8.77 0.32
N PHE A 72 -3.96 9.31 1.13
CA PHE A 72 -4.67 8.54 2.14
C PHE A 72 -5.86 7.80 1.53
N LEU A 73 -6.65 8.49 0.71
CA LEU A 73 -7.80 7.91 0.02
C LEU A 73 -7.39 6.79 -0.95
N SER A 74 -6.25 6.95 -1.62
CA SER A 74 -5.74 5.96 -2.57
C SER A 74 -5.50 4.59 -1.95
N LYS A 75 -5.22 4.49 -0.65
CA LYS A 75 -5.08 3.21 0.06
C LYS A 75 -6.38 2.42 0.07
N PHE A 76 -7.49 3.08 0.34
CA PHE A 76 -8.82 2.45 0.34
C PHE A 76 -9.19 1.99 -1.07
N VAL A 77 -8.97 2.86 -2.06
CA VAL A 77 -9.20 2.53 -3.48
C VAL A 77 -8.32 1.35 -3.91
N ALA A 78 -7.04 1.37 -3.57
CA ALA A 78 -6.12 0.29 -3.91
C ALA A 78 -6.54 -1.03 -3.26
N VAL A 79 -6.88 -1.03 -1.97
CA VAL A 79 -7.41 -2.23 -1.29
C VAL A 79 -8.69 -2.74 -1.94
N ALA A 80 -9.59 -1.87 -2.38
CA ALA A 80 -10.79 -2.27 -3.11
C ALA A 80 -10.47 -2.88 -4.49
N VAL A 81 -9.47 -2.35 -5.19
CA VAL A 81 -9.06 -2.81 -6.53
C VAL A 81 -8.28 -4.13 -6.46
N MET A 82 -7.19 -4.21 -5.69
CA MET A 82 -6.32 -5.39 -5.67
C MET A 82 -6.68 -6.41 -4.57
N GLY A 83 -7.53 -6.03 -3.61
CA GLY A 83 -7.86 -6.84 -2.44
C GLY A 83 -6.88 -6.65 -1.28
N ARG A 84 -7.34 -7.02 -0.08
CA ARG A 84 -6.54 -6.93 1.16
C ARG A 84 -5.24 -7.76 1.09
N PRO A 85 -5.26 -9.05 0.68
CA PRO A 85 -4.03 -9.86 0.69
C PRO A 85 -2.95 -9.28 -0.23
N ALA A 86 -3.34 -8.82 -1.43
CA ALA A 86 -2.45 -8.19 -2.41
C ALA A 86 -1.79 -6.90 -1.88
N TYR A 87 -2.58 -6.06 -1.21
CA TYR A 87 -2.08 -4.82 -0.62
C TYR A 87 -1.05 -5.07 0.49
N TYR A 88 -1.30 -6.05 1.37
CA TYR A 88 -0.34 -6.41 2.42
C TYR A 88 0.91 -7.07 1.85
N PHE A 89 0.78 -7.89 0.81
CA PHE A 89 1.91 -8.44 0.07
C PHE A 89 2.81 -7.33 -0.49
N LEU A 90 2.23 -6.34 -1.20
CA LEU A 90 2.97 -5.18 -1.71
C LEU A 90 3.70 -4.45 -0.59
N LYS A 91 3.00 -4.13 0.51
CA LYS A 91 3.57 -3.42 1.66
C LYS A 91 4.77 -4.17 2.27
N ARG A 92 4.63 -5.49 2.49
CA ARG A 92 5.69 -6.35 3.03
C ARG A 92 6.91 -6.37 2.12
N ASN A 93 6.70 -6.51 0.81
CA ASN A 93 7.79 -6.57 -0.16
C ASN A 93 8.55 -5.23 -0.27
N VAL A 94 7.82 -4.10 -0.32
CA VAL A 94 8.42 -2.76 -0.31
C VAL A 94 9.23 -2.54 0.97
N TYR A 95 8.66 -2.86 2.14
CA TYR A 95 9.35 -2.72 3.42
C TYR A 95 10.61 -3.59 3.50
N ALA A 96 10.54 -4.85 3.06
CA ALA A 96 11.70 -5.74 3.02
C ALA A 96 12.81 -5.21 2.10
N ARG A 97 12.44 -4.71 0.91
CA ARG A 97 13.40 -4.08 -0.02
C ARG A 97 14.03 -2.82 0.57
N LEU A 98 13.21 -1.97 1.20
CA LEU A 98 13.67 -0.74 1.83
C LEU A 98 14.62 -1.02 3.00
N ARG A 99 14.26 -1.98 3.86
CA ARG A 99 15.11 -2.44 4.97
C ARG A 99 16.44 -2.96 4.48
N ARG A 100 16.47 -3.79 3.44
CA ARG A 100 17.75 -4.27 2.86
C ARG A 100 18.61 -3.12 2.35
N ARG A 101 17.98 -2.10 1.74
CA ARG A 101 18.69 -0.94 1.19
C ARG A 101 19.29 -0.04 2.28
N PHE A 102 18.63 0.11 3.43
CA PHE A 102 19.09 0.96 4.52
C PHE A 102 19.90 0.22 5.61
N ALA A 103 19.74 -1.10 5.76
CA ALA A 103 20.56 -1.90 6.67
C ALA A 103 22.02 -2.07 6.19
N GLY A 104 22.32 -1.68 4.94
CA GLY A 104 23.68 -1.62 4.39
C GLY A 104 24.39 -0.29 4.60
N THR A 105 23.77 0.69 5.25
CA THR A 105 24.43 1.96 5.62
C THR A 105 24.78 1.89 7.11
N PRO A 106 26.07 1.73 7.49
CA PRO A 106 26.48 1.87 8.88
C PRO A 106 26.05 3.26 9.36
N ALA A 107 25.50 3.33 10.57
CA ALA A 107 25.30 4.61 11.22
C ALA A 107 26.69 5.20 11.51
N GLU A 108 27.04 6.28 10.82
CA GLU A 108 28.09 7.21 11.25
C GLU A 108 27.52 8.18 12.29
#